data_AF-A0A8C7ZUP1-F1
#
_entry.id   AF-A0A8C7ZUP1-F1
#
_cell.length_a   1.000
_cell.length_b   1.000
_cell.length_c   1.000
_cell.angle_alpha   90.00
_cell.angle_beta   90.00
_cell.angle_gamma   90.00
#
_symmetry.space_group_name_H-M   'P 1'
#
loop_
_entity.id
_entity.type
_entity.pdbx_description
1 polymer ?
#
loop_
_entity_poly.entity_id
_entity_poly.type
_entity_poly.pdbx_seq_one_letter_code
_entity_poly.pdbx_strand_id
1 'polypeptide(L)' 'MYIWHRAVSAVSSRRAAQQVRHGSSGQNNFHAKYGMGVLVSGTVFCTAVWAYVLTQTGIAWNLSPVGKVMPKEWRQAEE' A
#
# COMPACT_ATOMS: atom_id res chain seq x y z
N MET A 1 -47.57 -4.35 35.10
CA MET A 1 -47.45 -4.85 33.71
C MET A 1 -46.95 -3.71 32.81
N TYR A 2 -45.73 -3.21 33.01
CA TYR A 2 -45.22 -1.98 32.32
C TYR A 2 -43.70 -1.99 32.09
N ILE A 3 -42.97 -2.89 32.77
CA ILE A 3 -41.51 -2.99 32.71
C ILE A 3 -41.08 -3.82 31.48
N TRP A 4 -41.84 -4.87 31.14
CA TRP A 4 -41.57 -5.73 29.99
C TRP A 4 -41.74 -5.00 28.65
N HIS A 5 -42.69 -4.07 28.53
CA HIS A 5 -42.89 -3.28 27.29
C HIS A 5 -41.73 -2.31 27.01
N ARG A 6 -41.12 -1.73 28.05
CA ARG A 6 -39.98 -0.80 27.90
C ARG A 6 -38.68 -1.52 27.54
N ALA A 7 -38.49 -2.75 28.04
CA ALA A 7 -37.32 -3.55 27.72
C ALA A 7 -37.30 -3.98 26.24
N VAL A 8 -38.47 -4.38 25.72
CA VAL A 8 -38.63 -4.81 24.32
C VAL A 8 -38.38 -3.65 23.34
N SER A 9 -38.92 -2.46 23.62
CA SER A 9 -38.70 -1.27 22.78
C SER A 9 -37.25 -0.78 22.82
N ALA A 10 -36.57 -0.85 23.97
CA ALA A 10 -35.16 -0.49 24.06
C ALA A 10 -34.24 -1.48 23.30
N VAL A 11 -34.54 -2.77 23.31
CA VAL A 11 -33.78 -3.80 22.57
C VAL A 11 -33.99 -3.66 21.06
N SER A 12 -35.22 -3.44 20.61
CA SER A 12 -35.54 -3.25 19.19
C SER A 12 -34.95 -1.95 18.64
N SER A 13 -34.98 -0.85 19.39
CA SER A 13 -34.30 0.40 19.02
C SER A 13 -32.77 0.26 18.95
N ARG A 14 -32.14 -0.51 19.86
CA ARG A 14 -30.70 -0.80 19.78
C ARG A 14 -30.35 -1.63 18.55
N ARG A 15 -31.13 -2.67 18.24
CA ARG A 15 -30.93 -3.49 17.03
C ARG A 15 -31.13 -2.69 15.75
N ALA A 16 -32.15 -1.82 15.70
CA ALA A 16 -32.38 -0.92 14.57
C ALA A 16 -31.22 0.09 14.40
N ALA A 17 -30.74 0.70 15.48
CA ALA A 17 -29.60 1.62 15.44
C ALA A 17 -28.28 0.90 15.04
N GLN A 18 -28.07 -0.34 15.50
CA GLN A 18 -26.95 -1.18 15.05
C GLN A 18 -27.08 -1.54 13.56
N GLN A 19 -28.29 -1.86 13.09
CA GLN A 19 -28.56 -2.18 11.69
C GLN A 19 -28.37 -0.96 10.77
N VAL A 20 -28.74 0.24 11.19
CA VAL A 20 -28.47 1.49 10.44
C VAL A 20 -26.96 1.81 10.41
N ARG A 21 -26.24 1.54 11.50
CA ARG A 21 -24.77 1.66 11.54
C ARG A 21 -24.07 0.63 10.64
N HIS A 22 -24.58 -0.59 10.54
CA HIS A 22 -24.05 -1.63 9.65
C HIS A 22 -24.51 -1.48 8.19
N GLY A 23 -25.68 -0.89 7.94
CA GLY A 23 -26.22 -0.66 6.60
C GLY A 23 -25.61 0.55 5.86
N SER A 24 -25.06 1.53 6.59
CA SER A 24 -24.45 2.73 6.00
C SER A 24 -22.96 2.59 5.67
N SER A 25 -22.28 1.53 6.14
CA SER A 25 -20.81 1.44 6.11
C SER A 25 -20.24 0.34 5.18
N GLY A 26 -21.06 -0.58 4.66
CA GLY A 26 -20.55 -1.86 4.18
C GLY A 26 -20.38 -2.09 2.67
N GLN A 27 -21.23 -1.52 1.80
CA GLN A 27 -21.40 -2.10 0.45
C GLN A 27 -21.03 -1.21 -0.75
N ASN A 28 -20.84 0.10 -0.59
CA ASN A 28 -20.55 1.00 -1.71
C ASN A 28 -19.57 2.13 -1.34
N ASN A 29 -18.60 1.85 -0.47
CA ASN A 29 -17.53 2.81 -0.19
C ASN A 29 -16.40 2.68 -1.23
N PHE A 30 -15.54 3.70 -1.31
CA PHE A 30 -14.47 3.79 -2.30
C PHE A 30 -13.54 2.57 -2.28
N HIS A 31 -13.17 2.09 -1.09
CA HIS A 31 -12.25 0.96 -0.95
C HIS A 31 -12.88 -0.36 -1.42
N ALA A 32 -14.18 -0.55 -1.21
CA ALA A 32 -14.90 -1.71 -1.75
C ALA A 32 -14.95 -1.71 -3.28
N LYS A 33 -15.11 -0.54 -3.91
CA LYS A 33 -15.24 -0.42 -5.37
C LYS A 33 -13.89 -0.37 -6.10
N TYR A 34 -12.90 0.32 -5.55
CA TYR A 34 -11.65 0.64 -6.24
C TYR A 34 -10.40 0.20 -5.48
N GLY A 35 -10.50 -0.21 -4.21
CA GLY A 35 -9.34 -0.47 -3.36
C GLY A 35 -8.34 -1.44 -3.98
N MET A 36 -8.81 -2.59 -4.48
CA MET A 36 -7.93 -3.56 -5.14
C MET A 36 -7.33 -3.02 -6.43
N GLY A 37 -8.12 -2.33 -7.26
CA GLY A 37 -7.65 -1.73 -8.50
C GLY A 37 -6.56 -0.68 -8.27
N VAL A 38 -6.76 0.20 -7.29
CA VAL A 38 -5.77 1.22 -6.89
C VAL A 38 -4.52 0.57 -6.30
N LEU A 39 -4.67 -0.44 -5.45
CA LEU A 39 -3.52 -1.15 -4.85
C LEU A 39 -2.66 -1.83 -5.92
N VAL A 40 -3.26 -2.58 -6.84
CA VAL A 40 -2.53 -3.29 -7.89
C VAL A 40 -1.89 -2.31 -8.86
N SER A 41 -2.66 -1.36 -9.40
CA SER A 41 -2.12 -0.38 -10.36
C SER A 41 -1.05 0.51 -9.75
N GLY A 42 -1.26 1.00 -8.52
CA GLY A 42 -0.28 1.80 -7.79
C GLY A 42 1.01 1.03 -7.52
N THR A 43 0.90 -0.24 -7.14
CA THR A 43 2.07 -1.10 -6.94
C THR A 43 2.85 -1.30 -8.23
N VAL A 44 2.18 -1.69 -9.33
CA VAL A 44 2.82 -1.90 -10.63
C VAL A 44 3.46 -0.62 -11.16
N PHE A 45 2.75 0.51 -11.07
CA PHE A 45 3.28 1.80 -11.51
C PHE A 45 4.52 2.19 -10.71
N CYS A 46 4.45 2.12 -9.38
CA CYS A 46 5.54 2.48 -8.50
C CYS A 46 6.79 1.63 -8.77
N THR A 47 6.64 0.31 -8.82
CA THR A 47 7.77 -0.59 -9.07
C THR A 47 8.36 -0.40 -10.46
N ALA A 48 7.53 -0.22 -11.49
CA ALA A 48 8.02 0.00 -12.85
C ALA A 48 8.80 1.30 -13.00
N VAL A 49 8.26 2.41 -12.49
CA VAL A 49 8.92 3.72 -12.56
C VAL A 49 10.22 3.71 -11.78
N TRP A 50 10.22 3.18 -10.55
CA TRP A 50 11.45 3.12 -9.77
C TRP A 50 12.46 2.15 -10.34
N ALA A 51 12.06 1.00 -10.89
CA ALA A 51 12.98 0.10 -11.60
C ALA A 51 13.64 0.83 -12.77
N TYR A 52 12.87 1.57 -13.58
CA TYR A 52 13.40 2.38 -14.68
C TYR A 52 14.38 3.45 -14.17
N VAL A 53 14.02 4.20 -13.12
CA VAL A 53 14.92 5.20 -12.52
C VAL A 53 16.22 4.54 -12.06
N LEU A 54 16.12 3.42 -11.33
CA LEU A 54 17.28 2.75 -10.74
C LEU A 54 18.25 2.19 -11.79
N THR A 55 17.78 1.75 -12.96
CA THR A 55 18.62 1.04 -13.93
C THR A 55 18.82 1.76 -15.28
N GLN A 56 17.86 2.56 -15.74
CA GLN A 56 17.82 3.04 -17.14
C GLN A 56 18.15 4.53 -17.30
N THR A 57 18.21 5.31 -16.22
CA THR A 57 18.46 6.77 -16.30
C THR A 57 19.95 7.14 -16.28
N GLY A 58 20.84 6.15 -16.15
CA GLY A 58 22.29 6.38 -16.10
C GLY A 58 22.81 6.85 -14.74
N ILE A 59 22.05 6.67 -13.65
CA ILE A 59 22.50 6.99 -12.29
C ILE A 59 23.77 6.19 -11.95
N ALA A 60 24.84 6.90 -11.65
CA ALA A 60 26.09 6.32 -11.16
C ALA A 60 25.98 6.04 -9.65
N TRP A 61 25.66 4.79 -9.30
CA TRP A 61 25.49 4.36 -7.91
C TRP A 61 26.78 4.24 -7.10
N ASN A 62 27.94 4.22 -7.77
CA ASN A 62 29.27 4.04 -7.14
C ASN A 62 29.29 2.91 -6.08
N LEU A 63 28.72 1.76 -6.45
CA LEU A 63 28.69 0.59 -5.57
C LEU A 63 30.12 0.10 -5.29
N SER A 64 30.30 -0.59 -4.16
CA SER A 64 31.60 -1.15 -3.78
C SER A 64 32.25 -1.92 -4.95
N PRO A 65 33.53 -1.63 -5.28
CA PRO A 65 34.26 -2.26 -6.37
C PRO A 65 34.76 -3.67 -6.04
N VAL A 66 34.75 -4.05 -4.76
CA VAL A 66 35.25 -5.34 -4.26
C VAL A 66 34.52 -6.48 -4.94
N GLY A 67 35.26 -7.36 -5.62
CA GLY A 67 34.73 -8.52 -6.34
C GLY A 67 34.00 -8.19 -7.66
N LYS A 68 34.00 -6.93 -8.11
CA LYS A 68 33.34 -6.49 -9.36
C LYS A 68 34.29 -5.85 -10.36
N VAL A 69 35.32 -5.16 -9.88
CA VAL A 69 36.29 -4.44 -10.72
C VAL A 69 37.67 -5.05 -10.50
N MET A 70 38.35 -5.39 -11.60
CA MET A 70 39.76 -5.81 -11.57
C MET A 70 40.64 -4.56 -11.38
N PRO A 71 41.46 -4.48 -10.31
CA PRO A 71 42.40 -3.39 -10.15
C PRO A 71 43.35 -3.31 -11.34
N LYS A 72 43.57 -2.09 -11.86
CA LYS A 72 44.52 -1.81 -12.93
C LYS A 72 45.64 -0.95 -12.36
N GLU A 73 46.88 -1.31 -12.69
CA GLU A 73 48.03 -0.46 -12.40
C GLU A 73 47.85 0.92 -13.06
N TRP A 74 47.90 1.97 -12.24
CA TRP A 74 47.60 3.33 -12.68
C TRP A 74 48.86 4.14 -13.00
N ARG A 75 50.02 3.70 -12.51
CA ARG A 75 51.32 4.31 -12.79
C ARG A 75 51.97 3.61 -13.98
N GLN A 76 52.45 4.38 -14.96
CA GLN A 76 53.25 3.87 -16.06
C GLN A 76 54.69 3.63 -15.60
N ALA A 77 55.42 2.71 -16.24
CA ALA A 77 56.84 2.53 -15.99
C ALA A 77 57.56 3.84 -16.36
N GLU A 78 58.42 4.31 -15.45
CA GLU A 78 59.28 5.47 -15.68
C GLU A 78 60.38 5.03 -16.65
N GLU A 79 60.41 5.63 -17.86
CA GLU A 79 61.49 5.43 -18.85
C GLU A 79 62.71 6.30 -18.53
#